data_AF-A0A9E4XFP5-F1
#
_entry.id   AF-A0A9E4XFP5-F1
#
_cell.length_a   1.000
_cell.length_b   1.000
_cell.length_c   1.000
_cell.angle_alpha   90.00
_cell.angle_beta   90.00
_cell.angle_gamma   90.00
#
_symmetry.space_group_name_H-M   'P 1'
#
loop_
_entity.id
_entity.type
_entity.pdbx_description
1 polymer ?
#
loop_
_entity_poly.entity_id
_entity_poly.type
_entity_poly.pdbx_seq_one_letter_code
_entity_poly.pdbx_strand_id
1 'polypeptide(L)'
;MDCERAELLIHHYQLGLPDADPGVNLDRHLDACYECCAKLSAYGEGIARLARSVPQIQAPVQVRHALLARIDRGGHQKASPYLQVWRLAAVWSAIK
;
A
#
# COMPACT_ATOMS: atom_id res chain seq x y z
N MET A 1 -6.27 14.41 -5.99
CA MET A 1 -7.14 14.47 -4.79
C MET A 1 -6.49 15.41 -3.80
N ASP A 2 -7.29 16.26 -3.17
CA ASP A 2 -6.85 17.16 -2.10
C ASP A 2 -6.84 16.44 -0.73
N CYS A 3 -6.25 17.10 0.28
CA CYS A 3 -6.14 16.54 1.62
C CYS A 3 -7.50 16.38 2.32
N GLU A 4 -8.48 17.24 2.02
CA GLU A 4 -9.82 17.19 2.60
C GLU A 4 -10.56 15.93 2.17
N ARG A 5 -10.56 15.63 0.87
CA ARG A 5 -11.13 14.39 0.34
C ARG A 5 -10.33 13.17 0.77
N ALA A 6 -9.00 13.27 0.90
CA ALA A 6 -8.17 12.20 1.42
C ALA A 6 -8.53 11.84 2.88
N GLU A 7 -8.76 12.84 3.72
CA GLU A 7 -9.12 12.66 5.13
C GLU A 7 -10.42 11.88 5.32
N LEU A 8 -11.43 12.13 4.47
CA LEU A 8 -12.68 11.36 4.47
C LEU A 8 -12.47 9.88 4.13
N LEU A 9 -11.46 9.55 3.33
CA LEU A 9 -11.22 8.20 2.82
C LEU A 9 -10.26 7.40 3.69
N ILE A 10 -9.41 8.08 4.48
CA ILE A 10 -8.46 7.43 5.40
C ILE A 10 -9.15 6.43 6.33
N HIS A 11 -10.37 6.73 6.80
CA HIS A 11 -11.13 5.82 7.65
C HIS A 11 -11.53 4.52 6.94
N HIS A 12 -12.01 4.60 5.70
CA HIS A 12 -12.36 3.41 4.91
C HIS A 12 -11.11 2.58 4.59
N TYR A 13 -10.03 3.27 4.25
CA TYR A 13 -8.74 2.65 3.96
C TYR A 13 -8.20 1.87 5.15
N GLN A 14 -8.29 2.43 6.36
CA GLN A 14 -7.88 1.75 7.60
C GLN A 14 -8.67 0.46 7.87
N LEU A 15 -9.94 0.43 7.48
CA LEU A 15 -10.81 -0.73 7.63
C LEU A 15 -10.61 -1.76 6.49
N GLY A 16 -9.70 -1.50 5.55
CA GLY A 16 -9.49 -2.34 4.37
C GLY A 16 -10.69 -2.35 3.42
N LEU A 17 -11.54 -1.33 3.48
CA LEU A 17 -12.67 -1.19 2.56
C LEU A 17 -12.16 -0.67 1.22
N PRO A 18 -12.63 -1.24 0.09
CA PRO A 18 -12.23 -0.78 -1.22
C PRO A 18 -12.70 0.66 -1.47
N ASP A 19 -11.91 1.43 -2.20
CA ASP A 19 -12.32 2.75 -2.69
C ASP A 19 -13.60 2.58 -3.54
N ALA A 20 -14.66 3.28 -3.15
CA ALA A 20 -15.96 3.20 -3.84
C ALA A 20 -15.94 3.90 -5.22
N ASP A 21 -14.96 4.77 -5.46
CA ASP A 21 -14.77 5.52 -6.70
C ASP A 21 -13.45 5.08 -7.35
N PRO A 22 -13.47 4.42 -8.52
CA PRO A 22 -12.25 3.96 -9.20
C PRO A 22 -11.34 5.13 -9.68
N GLY A 23 -11.87 6.36 -9.72
CA GLY A 23 -11.08 7.56 -10.01
C GLY A 23 -10.33 8.11 -8.79
N VAL A 24 -10.67 7.63 -7.59
CA VAL A 24 -9.96 7.92 -6.34
C VAL A 24 -8.85 6.88 -6.19
N ASN A 25 -7.62 7.37 -6.02
CA ASN A 25 -6.49 6.52 -5.70
C ASN A 25 -5.82 7.12 -4.46
N LEU A 26 -6.29 6.70 -3.28
CA LEU A 26 -5.78 7.18 -2.01
C LEU A 26 -4.30 6.78 -1.83
N ASP A 27 -3.90 5.59 -2.27
CA ASP A 27 -2.50 5.14 -2.24
C ASP A 27 -1.57 6.16 -2.91
N ARG A 28 -1.90 6.61 -4.12
CA ARG A 28 -1.12 7.60 -4.86
C ARG A 28 -1.03 8.93 -4.12
N HIS A 29 -2.09 9.34 -3.42
CA HIS A 29 -2.07 10.56 -2.64
C HIS A 29 -1.18 10.40 -1.39
N LEU A 30 -1.28 9.27 -0.68
CA LEU A 30 -0.47 8.97 0.51
C LEU A 30 1.03 8.88 0.18
N ASP A 31 1.38 8.38 -1.02
CA ASP A 31 2.77 8.36 -1.51
C ASP A 31 3.34 9.77 -1.73
N ALA A 32 2.50 10.75 -2.03
CA ALA A 32 2.91 12.11 -2.41
C ALA A 32 2.69 13.16 -1.29
N CYS A 33 1.80 12.89 -0.33
CA CYS A 33 1.38 13.85 0.70
C CYS A 33 1.88 13.44 2.08
N TYR A 34 2.91 14.12 2.56
CA TYR A 34 3.50 13.86 3.88
C TYR A 34 2.48 14.03 5.02
N GLU A 35 1.62 15.05 4.96
CA GLU A 35 0.64 15.33 6.02
C GLU A 35 -0.40 14.21 6.14
N CYS A 36 -0.97 13.76 5.02
CA CYS A 36 -1.94 12.67 5.02
C CYS A 36 -1.29 11.34 5.40
N CYS A 37 -0.04 11.10 4.99
CA CYS A 37 0.73 9.94 5.43
C CYS A 37 1.01 9.96 6.94
N ALA A 38 1.37 11.13 7.50
CA ALA A 38 1.58 11.30 8.93
C ALA A 38 0.29 11.09 9.72
N LYS A 39 -0.83 11.64 9.25
CA LYS A 39 -2.16 11.39 9.84
C LYS A 39 -2.49 9.90 9.85
N LEU A 40 -2.33 9.20 8.72
CA LEU A 40 -2.56 7.76 8.65
C LEU A 40 -1.65 6.99 9.63
N SER A 41 -0.38 7.36 9.71
CA SER A 41 0.62 6.72 10.58
C SER A 41 0.32 6.91 12.07
N ALA A 42 -0.30 8.03 12.46
CA ALA A 42 -0.69 8.28 13.85
C ALA A 42 -1.67 7.22 14.40
N TYR A 43 -2.48 6.60 13.52
CA TYR A 43 -3.38 5.51 13.89
C TYR A 43 -2.71 4.13 13.88
N GLY A 44 -1.52 4.01 13.29
CA GLY A 44 -0.83 2.74 13.09
C GLY A 44 -0.58 1.98 14.39
N GLU A 45 -0.18 2.68 15.46
CA GLU A 45 0.07 2.04 16.77
C GLU A 45 -1.22 1.48 17.38
N GLY A 46 -2.34 2.18 17.24
CA GLY A 46 -3.65 1.73 17.74
C GLY A 46 -4.12 0.46 17.03
N ILE A 47 -4.04 0.46 15.70
CA ILE A 47 -4.41 -0.70 14.88
C ILE A 47 -3.48 -1.89 15.17
N ALA A 48 -2.17 -1.65 15.26
CA ALA A 48 -1.20 -2.69 15.59
C ALA A 48 -1.44 -3.29 17.00
N ARG A 49 -1.91 -2.48 17.95
CA ARG A 49 -2.29 -2.96 19.28
C ARG A 49 -3.53 -3.86 19.22
N LEU A 50 -4.57 -3.46 18.48
CA LEU A 50 -5.76 -4.28 18.27
C LEU A 50 -5.42 -5.61 17.58
N ALA A 51 -4.64 -5.56 16.50
CA ALA A 51 -4.21 -6.75 15.77
C ALA A 51 -3.38 -7.73 16.62
N ARG A 52 -2.66 -7.24 17.63
CA ARG A 52 -1.92 -8.08 18.59
C ARG A 52 -2.79 -8.62 19.72
N SER A 53 -3.92 -7.99 20.02
CA SER A 53 -4.83 -8.43 21.08
C SER A 53 -5.71 -9.62 20.69
N VAL A 54 -5.87 -9.89 19.39
CA VAL A 54 -6.60 -11.08 18.92
C VAL A 54 -5.73 -12.33 19.03
N PRO A 55 -6.33 -13.52 19.28
CA PRO A 55 -5.59 -14.79 19.27
C PRO A 55 -4.84 -14.97 17.96
N GLN A 56 -3.53 -15.16 18.05
CA GLN A 56 -2.68 -15.33 16.88
C GLN A 56 -2.79 -16.77 16.38
N ILE A 57 -3.27 -16.95 15.15
CA ILE A 57 -3.30 -18.26 14.49
C ILE A 57 -1.91 -18.51 13.89
N GLN A 58 -1.32 -19.66 14.23
CA GLN A 58 -0.06 -20.06 13.63
C GLN A 58 -0.28 -20.39 12.15
N ALA A 59 0.36 -19.64 11.26
CA ALA A 59 0.33 -19.93 9.83
C ALA A 59 1.00 -21.28 9.54
N PRO A 60 0.48 -22.08 8.58
CA PRO A 60 1.15 -23.31 8.14
C PRO A 60 2.58 -23.04 7.66
N VAL A 61 3.49 -23.99 7.93
CA VAL A 61 4.93 -23.87 7.60
C VAL A 61 5.16 -23.56 6.11
N GLN A 62 4.33 -24.12 5.24
CA GLN A 62 4.39 -23.91 3.79
C GLN A 62 4.12 -22.45 3.42
N VAL A 63 3.19 -21.78 4.11
CA VAL A 63 2.88 -20.36 3.89
C VAL A 63 4.08 -19.50 4.30
N ARG A 64 4.70 -19.83 5.44
CA ARG A 64 5.91 -19.14 5.90
C ARG A 64 7.07 -19.31 4.92
N HIS A 65 7.33 -20.53 4.45
CA HIS A 65 8.40 -20.79 3.47
C HIS A 65 8.14 -20.08 2.14
N ALA A 66 6.90 -20.12 1.65
CA ALA A 66 6.52 -19.42 0.44
C ALA A 66 6.70 -17.90 0.57
N LEU A 67 6.35 -17.32 1.72
CA LEU A 67 6.55 -15.91 2.02
C LEU A 67 8.04 -15.53 2.04
N LEU A 68 8.86 -16.28 2.79
CA LEU A 68 10.30 -16.02 2.89
C LEU A 68 10.98 -16.17 1.52
N ALA A 69 10.65 -17.21 0.77
CA ALA A 69 11.17 -17.39 -0.58
C ALA A 69 10.75 -16.26 -1.55
N ARG A 70 9.61 -15.59 -1.33
CA ARG A 70 9.24 -14.39 -2.10
C ARG A 70 10.08 -13.17 -1.71
N ILE A 71 10.36 -13.01 -0.42
CA ILE A 71 11.21 -11.93 0.09
C ILE A 71 12.64 -12.12 -0.42
N ASP A 72 13.19 -13.33 -0.35
CA ASP A 72 14.56 -13.64 -0.79
C ASP A 72 14.73 -13.46 -2.31
N ARG A 73 13.71 -13.79 -3.11
CA ARG A 73 13.75 -13.68 -4.58
C ARG A 73 13.56 -12.25 -5.10
N GLY A 74 13.27 -11.27 -4.24
CA GLY A 74 12.93 -9.93 -4.71
C GLY A 74 12.69 -8.93 -3.59
N GLY A 75 13.59 -8.90 -2.60
CA GLY A 75 13.66 -7.83 -1.61
C GLY A 75 13.60 -6.49 -2.34
N HIS A 76 12.56 -5.71 -2.02
CA HIS A 76 12.05 -4.56 -2.78
C HIS A 76 11.19 -4.91 -4.01
N GLN A 77 10.07 -5.60 -3.79
CA GLN A 77 8.86 -5.18 -4.50
C GLN A 77 8.57 -3.75 -4.05
N LYS A 78 9.03 -2.79 -4.86
CA LYS A 78 8.61 -1.39 -4.78
C LYS A 78 7.11 -1.37 -4.56
N ALA A 79 6.67 -0.59 -3.58
CA ALA A 79 5.29 -0.21 -3.43
C ALA A 79 4.68 0.10 -4.82
N SER A 80 3.51 -0.50 -5.06
CA SER A 80 2.62 -0.26 -6.19
C SER A 80 3.09 -0.66 -7.61
N PRO A 81 2.44 -1.64 -8.27
CA PRO A 81 2.67 -1.96 -9.69
C PRO A 81 2.22 -0.86 -10.66
N TYR A 82 1.64 0.25 -10.20
CA TYR A 82 1.25 1.38 -11.06
C TYR A 82 2.42 2.21 -11.61
N LEU A 83 3.64 2.05 -11.07
CA LEU A 83 4.82 2.84 -11.49
C LEU A 83 5.69 2.21 -12.59
N GLN A 84 5.39 0.98 -13.05
CA GLN A 84 6.25 0.28 -14.02
C GLN A 84 5.82 0.40 -15.49
N VAL A 85 4.62 0.93 -15.77
CA VAL A 85 4.11 1.07 -17.15
C VAL A 85 4.84 2.16 -17.94
N TRP A 86 5.44 3.15 -17.28
CA TRP A 86 6.10 4.28 -17.96
C TRP A 86 7.52 4.01 -18.47
N ARG A 87 8.17 2.92 -18.03
CA ARG A 87 9.55 2.62 -18.44
C ARG A 87 9.69 1.90 -19.77
N LEU A 88 8.59 1.41 -20.36
CA LEU A 88 8.60 0.85 -21.72
C LEU A 88 8.20 1.87 -22.79
N ALA A 89 7.64 3.03 -22.42
CA ALA A 89 7.29 4.08 -23.38
C ALA A 89 8.50 4.96 -23.79
N ALA A 90 9.54 5.05 -22.95
CA ALA A 90 10.69 5.93 -23.21
C ALA A 90 11.80 5.30 -24.09
N VAL A 91 11.74 4.00 -24.38
CA VAL A 91 12.74 3.32 -25.22
C VAL A 91 12.34 3.31 -26.71
N TRP A 92 11.07 3.60 -27.03
CA TRP A 92 10.59 3.63 -28.42
C TRP A 92 10.65 5.00 -29.11
N SER A 93 10.94 6.09 -28.40
CA SER A 93 11.07 7.43 -28.97
C SER A 93 12.52 7.88 -29.26
N ALA A 94 13.52 7.02 -29.00
CA ALA A 94 14.93 7.29 -29.27
C ALA A 94 15.48 6.53 -30.50
N ILE A 95 14.63 5.82 -31.24
CA ILE A 95 14.95 5.20 -32.53
C ILE A 95 13.96 5.74 -33.57
N LYS A 96 14.13 7.01 -33.94
CA LYS A 96 13.79 7.54 -35.26
C LYS A 96 14.53 8.84 -35.49
#